data_AF-A0A800ILR9-F1
#
_entry.id   AF-A0A800ILR9-F1
#
_cell.length_a   1.000
_cell.length_b   1.000
_cell.length_c   1.000
_cell.angle_alpha   90.00
_cell.angle_beta   90.00
_cell.angle_gamma   90.00
#
_symmetry.space_group_name_H-M   'P 1'
#
loop_
_entity.id
_entity.type
_entity.pdbx_description
1 polymer ?
#
loop_
_entity_poly.entity_id
_entity_poly.type
_entity_poly.pdbx_seq_one_letter_code
_entity_poly.pdbx_strand_id
1 'polypeptide(L)'
;MSYPIFRLIFCFLFVSVLSPTLSFAVEPSSPHFNVFLSDLDTRQPETTPFALMPYLEDSLSIQLSQHDMEVLLTATADDSLTLLRATALFARWVKGRGIPVFVKGKAVKEAVQKGYVLGLTFPLDHLAYICFVPNPSMAEDFQAHIRLIYTRQYTYPFDKDIFNANVLIQGQEVTYEENNNRQTGYLVTTDVYENRKRVLYTNIQGILGQKRGMLGFLQKVFFFVPKTLNGLELTQGDLIIDAFINQTIENFEHEPRYRVTRR
;
A
#
# COMPACT_ATOMS: atom_id res chain seq x y z
N MET A 1 -2.27 24.82 70.48
CA MET A 1 -1.38 23.76 69.97
C MET A 1 -2.24 22.65 69.40
N SER A 2 -2.03 22.06 68.23
CA SER A 2 -1.46 22.46 66.95
C SER A 2 -1.87 21.31 66.01
N TYR A 3 -2.35 21.62 64.81
CA TYR A 3 -2.70 20.64 63.77
C TYR A 3 -1.50 19.74 63.42
N PRO A 4 -1.78 18.51 62.94
CA PRO A 4 -1.58 18.32 61.51
C PRO A 4 -2.65 17.41 60.87
N ILE A 5 -3.60 18.05 60.19
CA ILE A 5 -4.09 17.60 58.89
C ILE A 5 -2.96 17.94 57.92
N PHE A 6 -2.09 16.99 57.56
CA PHE A 6 -1.22 16.99 56.37
C PHE A 6 -0.21 15.82 56.48
N ARG A 7 -0.57 14.65 55.96
CA ARG A 7 0.33 13.66 55.32
C ARG A 7 -0.44 12.37 55.03
N LEU A 8 -1.23 12.37 53.96
CA LEU A 8 -1.27 11.28 52.96
C LEU A 8 -2.13 11.72 51.75
N ILE A 9 -1.76 12.86 51.16
CA ILE A 9 -2.02 13.14 49.75
C ILE A 9 -0.73 12.75 49.04
N PHE A 10 -0.66 11.53 48.54
CA PHE A 10 0.17 11.10 47.39
C PHE A 10 -0.13 9.63 47.13
N CYS A 11 -1.16 9.39 46.32
CA CYS A 11 -1.29 8.27 45.38
C CYS A 11 -2.61 8.46 44.62
N PHE A 12 -2.68 9.58 43.88
CA PHE A 12 -3.53 9.67 42.71
C PHE A 12 -2.94 8.75 41.63
N LEU A 13 -3.84 8.17 40.82
CA LEU A 13 -3.58 7.56 39.52
C LEU A 13 -2.86 6.21 39.54
N PHE A 14 -3.63 5.12 39.47
CA PHE A 14 -3.62 4.31 38.25
C PHE A 14 -4.97 3.63 38.07
N VAL A 15 -5.72 4.20 37.13
CA VAL A 15 -6.80 3.55 36.40
C VAL A 15 -6.18 2.41 35.59
N SER A 16 -6.71 1.21 35.78
CA SER A 16 -6.69 0.14 34.79
C SER A 16 -7.73 -0.87 35.28
N VAL A 17 -9.03 -0.57 35.11
CA VAL A 17 -9.77 -1.00 33.91
C VAL A 17 -9.12 -2.25 33.34
N LEU A 18 -9.57 -3.39 33.85
CA LEU A 18 -9.57 -4.67 33.14
C LEU A 18 -10.29 -4.47 31.80
N SER A 19 -9.59 -3.93 30.81
CA SER A 19 -9.93 -4.11 29.40
C SER A 19 -9.28 -5.43 28.97
N PRO A 20 -10.03 -6.36 28.38
CA PRO A 20 -9.49 -7.64 27.96
C PRO A 20 -8.52 -7.38 26.81
N THR A 21 -7.22 -7.60 27.01
CA THR A 21 -6.27 -7.78 25.91
C THR A 21 -6.54 -9.15 25.28
N LEU A 22 -7.65 -9.27 24.55
CA LEU A 22 -7.82 -10.26 23.51
C LEU A 22 -7.30 -9.60 22.23
N SER A 23 -6.01 -9.72 21.98
CA SER A 23 -5.43 -9.50 20.65
C SER A 23 -4.53 -10.68 20.35
N PHE A 24 -5.16 -11.84 20.14
CA PHE A 24 -4.60 -12.77 19.19
C PHE A 24 -4.79 -12.10 17.84
N ALA A 25 -3.71 -11.57 17.27
CA ALA A 25 -3.67 -11.25 15.85
C ALA A 25 -3.85 -12.58 15.10
N VAL A 26 -5.10 -12.99 14.93
CA VAL A 26 -5.49 -14.04 14.01
C VAL A 26 -5.22 -13.45 12.64
N GLU A 27 -4.24 -14.01 11.94
CA GLU A 27 -4.01 -13.70 10.54
C GLU A 27 -5.36 -13.81 9.82
N PRO A 28 -5.88 -12.75 9.19
CA PRO A 28 -7.20 -12.80 8.59
C PRO A 28 -7.25 -13.96 7.62
N SER A 29 -8.15 -14.91 7.86
CA SER A 29 -8.35 -16.03 6.94
C SER A 29 -8.74 -15.45 5.59
N SER A 30 -7.97 -15.79 4.56
CA SER A 30 -8.12 -15.24 3.22
C SER A 30 -8.46 -16.36 2.21
N PRO A 31 -9.52 -17.15 2.44
CA PRO A 31 -9.82 -18.32 1.62
C PRO A 31 -10.10 -17.97 0.16
N HIS A 32 -10.87 -16.91 -0.13
CA HIS A 32 -11.18 -16.54 -1.51
C HIS A 32 -9.94 -15.99 -2.22
N PHE A 33 -9.12 -15.20 -1.51
CA PHE A 33 -7.86 -14.68 -2.03
C PHE A 33 -6.87 -15.82 -2.32
N ASN A 34 -6.78 -16.82 -1.44
CA ASN A 34 -5.92 -17.98 -1.64
C ASN A 34 -6.36 -18.85 -2.84
N VAL A 35 -7.67 -18.94 -3.12
CA VAL A 35 -8.18 -19.58 -4.34
C VAL A 35 -7.69 -18.81 -5.57
N PHE A 36 -7.84 -17.49 -5.60
CA PHE A 36 -7.31 -16.67 -6.70
C PHE A 36 -5.81 -16.87 -6.92
N LEU A 37 -5.01 -16.88 -5.85
CA LEU A 37 -3.56 -17.14 -5.97
C LEU A 37 -3.26 -18.55 -6.50
N SER A 38 -4.03 -19.55 -6.07
CA SER A 38 -3.88 -20.94 -6.53
C SER A 38 -4.23 -21.08 -8.01
N ASP A 39 -5.25 -20.36 -8.50
CA ASP A 39 -5.59 -20.34 -9.93
C ASP A 39 -4.46 -19.72 -10.75
N LEU A 40 -3.81 -18.67 -10.24
CA LEU A 40 -2.66 -18.03 -10.88
C LEU A 40 -1.42 -18.93 -10.95
N ASP A 41 -1.25 -19.94 -10.09
CA ASP A 41 -0.12 -20.87 -10.15
C ASP A 41 -0.07 -21.65 -11.47
N THR A 42 -1.24 -21.84 -12.10
CA THR A 42 -1.35 -22.51 -13.40
C THR A 42 -0.89 -21.64 -14.57
N ARG A 43 -0.73 -20.33 -14.35
CA ARG A 43 -0.37 -19.38 -15.40
C ARG A 43 1.08 -19.59 -15.83
N GLN A 44 1.26 -19.78 -17.14
CA GLN A 44 2.57 -19.83 -17.75
C GLN A 44 3.11 -18.40 -17.94
N PRO A 45 4.39 -18.14 -17.62
CA PRO A 45 5.00 -16.87 -17.92
C PRO A 45 5.12 -16.69 -19.44
N GLU A 46 5.03 -15.45 -19.88
CA GLU A 46 5.16 -15.03 -21.26
C GLU A 46 6.42 -14.18 -21.41
N THR A 47 6.88 -13.95 -22.64
CA THR A 47 8.02 -13.06 -22.90
C THR A 47 7.69 -11.65 -22.44
N THR A 48 8.53 -11.10 -21.57
CA THR A 48 8.39 -9.74 -21.08
C THR A 48 8.39 -8.77 -22.26
N PRO A 49 7.40 -7.87 -22.37
CA PRO A 49 7.43 -6.82 -23.37
C PRO A 49 8.74 -6.03 -23.25
N PHE A 50 9.45 -5.83 -24.36
CA PHE A 50 10.76 -5.18 -24.38
C PHE A 50 10.77 -3.86 -23.57
N ALA A 51 9.69 -3.09 -23.72
CA ALA A 51 9.46 -1.83 -23.04
C ALA A 51 9.37 -1.89 -21.51
N LEU A 52 9.06 -3.07 -20.95
CA LEU A 52 8.97 -3.30 -19.51
C LEU A 52 10.19 -4.02 -18.94
N MET A 53 11.11 -4.52 -19.77
CA MET A 53 12.32 -5.21 -19.30
C MET A 53 13.12 -4.38 -18.27
N PRO A 54 13.33 -3.05 -18.43
CA PRO A 54 14.04 -2.26 -17.42
C PRO A 54 13.33 -2.21 -16.06
N TYR A 55 12.02 -2.46 -16.03
CA TYR A 55 11.20 -2.37 -14.82
C TYR A 55 10.87 -3.73 -14.23
N LEU A 56 10.87 -4.80 -15.02
CA LEU A 56 10.61 -6.17 -14.55
C LEU A 56 11.88 -6.94 -14.25
N GLU A 57 13.03 -6.51 -14.80
CA GLU A 57 14.35 -7.13 -14.59
C GLU A 57 14.43 -8.60 -14.99
N ASP A 58 13.48 -9.06 -15.79
CA ASP A 58 13.41 -10.42 -16.29
C ASP A 58 12.89 -10.46 -17.74
N SER A 59 13.35 -11.48 -18.45
CA SER A 59 12.92 -11.86 -19.79
C SER A 59 11.55 -12.51 -19.83
N LEU A 60 11.08 -13.05 -18.70
CA LEU A 60 9.78 -13.70 -18.55
C LEU A 60 8.95 -13.02 -17.47
N SER A 61 7.65 -12.87 -17.71
CA SER A 61 6.73 -12.28 -16.74
C SER A 61 5.30 -12.79 -16.91
N ILE A 62 4.49 -12.61 -15.88
CA ILE A 62 3.05 -12.87 -15.93
C ILE A 62 2.34 -11.53 -16.12
N GLN A 63 1.49 -11.44 -17.15
CA GLN A 63 0.61 -10.29 -17.34
C GLN A 63 -0.77 -10.61 -16.75
N LEU A 64 -1.25 -9.77 -15.84
CA LEU A 64 -2.64 -9.82 -15.39
C LEU A 64 -3.55 -9.06 -16.36
N SER A 65 -4.69 -9.66 -16.68
CA SER A 65 -5.77 -9.09 -17.45
C SER A 65 -6.72 -8.27 -16.58
N GLN A 66 -7.68 -7.57 -17.22
CA GLN A 66 -8.78 -6.92 -16.50
C GLN A 66 -9.59 -7.95 -15.69
N HIS A 67 -9.84 -9.13 -16.25
CA HIS A 67 -10.60 -10.17 -15.57
C HIS A 67 -9.89 -10.63 -14.29
N ASP A 68 -8.57 -10.83 -14.34
CA ASP A 68 -7.78 -11.22 -13.17
C ASP A 68 -7.87 -10.14 -12.07
N MET A 69 -7.85 -8.86 -12.45
CA MET A 69 -8.04 -7.77 -11.50
C MET A 69 -9.45 -7.76 -10.90
N GLU A 70 -10.50 -8.08 -11.67
CA GLU A 70 -11.86 -8.21 -11.16
C GLU A 70 -11.99 -9.37 -10.16
N VAL A 71 -11.37 -10.53 -10.46
CA VAL A 71 -11.34 -11.68 -9.56
C VAL A 71 -10.57 -11.35 -8.27
N LEU A 72 -9.40 -10.71 -8.39
CA LEU A 72 -8.63 -10.24 -7.24
C LEU A 72 -9.45 -9.31 -6.35
N LEU A 73 -10.13 -8.31 -6.93
CA LEU A 73 -10.94 -7.36 -6.19
C LEU A 73 -12.18 -8.01 -5.56
N THR A 74 -12.79 -8.99 -6.24
CA THR A 74 -13.90 -9.79 -5.69
C THR A 74 -13.44 -10.57 -4.47
N ALA A 75 -12.35 -11.36 -4.61
CA ALA A 75 -11.79 -12.15 -3.53
C ALA A 75 -11.35 -11.27 -2.34
N THR A 76 -10.77 -10.11 -2.62
CA THR A 76 -10.39 -9.13 -1.60
C THR A 76 -11.61 -8.61 -0.83
N ALA A 77 -12.72 -8.34 -1.54
CA ALA A 77 -13.96 -7.88 -0.91
C ALA A 77 -14.63 -8.98 -0.10
N ASP A 78 -14.69 -10.21 -0.62
CA ASP A 78 -15.31 -11.37 0.04
C ASP A 78 -14.56 -11.73 1.33
N ASP A 79 -13.23 -11.62 1.32
CA ASP A 79 -12.39 -11.82 2.51
C ASP A 79 -12.31 -10.57 3.42
N SER A 80 -13.04 -9.49 3.10
CA SER A 80 -13.05 -8.25 3.89
C SER A 80 -11.65 -7.65 4.11
N LEU A 81 -10.77 -7.75 3.13
CA LEU A 81 -9.40 -7.29 3.22
C LEU A 81 -9.27 -5.81 2.83
N THR A 82 -8.29 -5.14 3.41
CA THR A 82 -7.80 -3.85 2.88
C THR A 82 -6.94 -4.11 1.65
N LEU A 83 -6.90 -3.17 0.71
CA LEU A 83 -6.09 -3.35 -0.50
C LEU A 83 -4.57 -3.38 -0.20
N LEU A 84 -4.13 -2.72 0.88
CA LEU A 84 -2.76 -2.82 1.38
C LEU A 84 -2.43 -4.25 1.86
N ARG A 85 -3.35 -4.93 2.56
CA ARG A 85 -3.13 -6.32 2.97
C ARG A 85 -3.11 -7.25 1.76
N ALA A 86 -4.08 -7.12 0.86
CA ALA A 86 -4.16 -7.93 -0.36
C ALA A 86 -2.92 -7.76 -1.26
N THR A 87 -2.41 -6.54 -1.40
CA THR A 87 -1.18 -6.28 -2.16
C THR A 87 0.04 -6.99 -1.54
N ALA A 88 0.14 -7.03 -0.21
CA ALA A 88 1.25 -7.72 0.46
C ALA A 88 1.14 -9.26 0.34
N LEU A 89 -0.06 -9.82 0.46
CA LEU A 89 -0.31 -11.24 0.20
C LEU A 89 0.03 -11.60 -1.25
N PHE A 90 -0.33 -10.75 -2.21
CA PHE A 90 0.05 -10.91 -3.60
C PHE A 90 1.56 -10.84 -3.80
N ALA A 91 2.25 -9.86 -3.19
CA ALA A 91 3.70 -9.74 -3.25
C ALA A 91 4.41 -10.99 -2.69
N ARG A 92 3.87 -11.59 -1.61
CA ARG A 92 4.35 -12.86 -1.06
C ARG A 92 4.21 -14.02 -2.05
N TRP A 93 3.09 -14.07 -2.76
CA TRP A 93 2.90 -15.04 -3.85
C TRP A 93 3.90 -14.82 -4.99
N VAL A 94 4.12 -13.57 -5.42
CA VAL A 94 5.12 -13.22 -6.45
C VAL A 94 6.52 -13.67 -6.03
N LYS A 95 6.90 -13.47 -4.76
CA LYS A 95 8.15 -13.99 -4.19
C LYS A 95 8.25 -15.51 -4.35
N GLY A 96 7.20 -16.23 -3.92
CA GLY A 96 7.15 -17.69 -3.98
C GLY A 96 7.21 -18.23 -5.41
N ARG A 97 6.55 -17.55 -6.35
CA ARG A 97 6.58 -17.90 -7.78
C ARG A 97 7.94 -17.61 -8.42
N GLY A 98 8.66 -16.60 -7.93
CA GLY A 98 9.95 -16.17 -8.45
C GLY A 98 9.89 -15.56 -9.85
N ILE A 99 8.71 -15.13 -10.30
CA ILE A 99 8.48 -14.58 -11.64
C ILE A 99 7.85 -13.19 -11.49
N PRO A 100 8.37 -12.14 -12.16
CA PRO A 100 7.75 -10.83 -12.14
C PRO A 100 6.34 -10.83 -12.70
N VAL A 101 5.49 -9.98 -12.13
CA VAL A 101 4.11 -9.81 -12.56
C VAL A 101 3.86 -8.36 -12.90
N PHE A 102 3.10 -8.10 -13.96
CA PHE A 102 2.65 -6.75 -14.26
C PHE A 102 1.19 -6.69 -14.66
N VAL A 103 0.61 -5.51 -14.50
CA VAL A 103 -0.73 -5.19 -14.98
C VAL A 103 -0.74 -3.80 -15.60
N LYS A 104 -1.48 -3.65 -16.71
CA LYS A 104 -1.73 -2.35 -17.32
C LYS A 104 -2.68 -1.55 -16.44
N GLY A 105 -2.36 -0.29 -16.17
CA GLY A 105 -3.20 0.60 -15.37
C GLY A 105 -4.62 0.78 -15.92
N LYS A 106 -4.79 0.69 -17.25
CA LYS A 106 -6.12 0.61 -17.89
C LYS A 106 -6.94 -0.57 -17.38
N ALA A 107 -6.36 -1.77 -17.32
CA ALA A 107 -7.05 -2.97 -16.84
C ALA A 107 -7.43 -2.85 -15.35
N VAL A 108 -6.55 -2.26 -14.53
CA VAL A 108 -6.87 -1.96 -13.12
C VAL A 108 -8.05 -1.00 -13.02
N LYS A 109 -8.01 0.11 -13.77
CA LYS A 109 -9.06 1.14 -13.74
C LYS A 109 -10.41 0.59 -14.21
N GLU A 110 -10.42 -0.19 -15.29
CA GLU A 110 -11.63 -0.82 -15.82
C GLU A 110 -12.24 -1.82 -14.84
N ALA A 111 -11.41 -2.63 -14.16
CA ALA A 111 -11.86 -3.54 -13.11
C ALA A 111 -12.51 -2.78 -11.93
N VAL A 112 -11.87 -1.70 -11.45
CA VAL A 112 -12.39 -0.88 -10.35
C VAL A 112 -13.72 -0.21 -10.72
N GLN A 113 -13.88 0.22 -11.97
CA GLN A 113 -15.11 0.81 -12.49
C GLN A 113 -16.31 -0.16 -12.53
N LYS A 114 -16.11 -1.46 -12.28
CA LYS A 114 -17.19 -2.45 -12.10
C LYS A 114 -17.91 -2.36 -10.73
N GLY A 115 -17.66 -1.30 -9.97
CA GLY A 115 -18.39 -1.01 -8.74
C GLY A 115 -17.60 -1.28 -7.47
N TYR A 116 -16.26 -1.27 -7.50
CA TYR A 116 -15.46 -1.46 -6.29
C TYR A 116 -15.14 -0.13 -5.61
N VAL A 117 -15.17 -0.13 -4.27
CA VAL A 117 -14.59 0.91 -3.42
C VAL A 117 -13.34 0.33 -2.77
N LEU A 118 -12.20 1.01 -2.92
CA LEU A 118 -10.90 0.43 -2.56
C LEU A 118 -10.36 0.85 -1.19
N GLY A 119 -11.04 1.76 -0.49
CA GLY A 119 -10.50 2.36 0.75
C GLY A 119 -9.19 3.12 0.49
N LEU A 120 -8.14 2.84 1.28
CA LEU A 120 -6.80 3.40 1.07
C LEU A 120 -6.02 2.53 0.07
N THR A 121 -5.58 3.15 -1.03
CA THR A 121 -4.86 2.49 -2.13
C THR A 121 -3.83 3.43 -2.76
N PHE A 122 -2.95 2.88 -3.60
CA PHE A 122 -2.13 3.67 -4.51
C PHE A 122 -3.03 4.49 -5.44
N PRO A 123 -2.66 5.74 -5.77
CA PRO A 123 -3.41 6.55 -6.73
C PRO A 123 -3.57 5.81 -8.07
N LEU A 124 -4.81 5.64 -8.53
CA LEU A 124 -5.07 4.92 -9.80
C LEU A 124 -5.19 5.86 -11.00
N ASP A 125 -5.35 7.15 -10.74
CA ASP A 125 -5.38 8.14 -11.80
C ASP A 125 -4.03 8.18 -12.51
N HIS A 126 -4.07 8.27 -13.83
CA HIS A 126 -2.87 8.33 -14.68
C HIS A 126 -1.94 7.13 -14.57
N LEU A 127 -2.36 6.04 -13.94
CA LEU A 127 -1.55 4.83 -13.83
C LEU A 127 -1.41 4.17 -15.22
N ALA A 128 -0.17 3.94 -15.64
CA ALA A 128 0.17 3.23 -16.86
C ALA A 128 0.42 1.74 -16.58
N TYR A 129 1.22 1.44 -15.55
CA TYR A 129 1.60 0.07 -15.19
C TYR A 129 1.80 -0.08 -13.68
N ILE A 130 1.48 -1.27 -13.17
CA ILE A 130 1.96 -1.79 -11.88
C ILE A 130 2.82 -3.01 -12.18
N CYS A 131 4.01 -3.06 -11.60
CA CYS A 131 4.92 -4.19 -11.71
C CYS A 131 5.30 -4.66 -10.30
N PHE A 132 5.30 -5.98 -10.10
CA PHE A 132 5.80 -6.67 -8.92
C PHE A 132 7.03 -7.45 -9.34
N VAL A 133 8.18 -7.12 -8.76
CA VAL A 133 9.46 -7.75 -9.07
C VAL A 133 9.93 -8.53 -7.84
N PRO A 134 9.99 -9.86 -7.90
CA PRO A 134 10.57 -10.64 -6.81
C PRO A 134 12.06 -10.35 -6.70
N ASN A 135 12.60 -10.30 -5.48
CA ASN A 135 14.04 -10.22 -5.26
C ASN A 135 14.47 -11.36 -4.33
N PRO A 136 15.02 -12.46 -4.87
CA PRO A 136 15.40 -13.62 -4.07
C PRO A 136 16.62 -13.36 -3.19
N SER A 137 17.40 -12.30 -3.45
CA SER A 137 18.60 -11.93 -2.69
C SER A 137 18.35 -11.11 -1.43
N MET A 138 17.11 -10.71 -1.17
CA MET A 138 16.72 -9.91 -0.01
C MET A 138 16.27 -10.81 1.17
N ALA A 139 16.22 -10.23 2.37
CA ALA A 139 15.86 -10.93 3.62
C ALA A 139 14.58 -11.79 3.52
N GLU A 140 14.42 -12.79 4.40
CA GLU A 140 13.26 -13.69 4.40
C GLU A 140 11.90 -12.97 4.44
N ASP A 141 11.84 -11.81 5.12
CA ASP A 141 10.62 -10.99 5.22
C ASP A 141 10.35 -10.12 3.97
N PHE A 142 11.34 -9.90 3.09
CA PHE A 142 11.15 -9.11 1.87
C PHE A 142 10.34 -9.90 0.86
N GLN A 143 9.29 -9.31 0.30
CA GLN A 143 8.39 -9.97 -0.64
C GLN A 143 8.68 -9.55 -2.08
N ALA A 144 8.47 -8.29 -2.43
CA ALA A 144 8.67 -7.79 -3.78
C ALA A 144 8.98 -6.29 -3.82
N HIS A 145 9.66 -5.88 -4.87
CA HIS A 145 9.73 -4.47 -5.28
C HIS A 145 8.49 -4.16 -6.11
N ILE A 146 7.69 -3.20 -5.67
CA ILE A 146 6.58 -2.68 -6.45
C ILE A 146 7.04 -1.44 -7.20
N ARG A 147 6.74 -1.41 -8.50
CA ARG A 147 7.05 -0.30 -9.40
C ARG A 147 5.76 0.16 -10.07
N LEU A 148 5.44 1.43 -9.91
CA LEU A 148 4.27 2.07 -10.49
C LEU A 148 4.75 3.11 -11.51
N ILE A 149 4.23 3.03 -12.72
CA ILE A 149 4.53 4.01 -13.78
C ILE A 149 3.29 4.86 -13.98
N TYR A 150 3.42 6.18 -13.81
CA TYR A 150 2.35 7.14 -14.06
C TYR A 150 2.60 7.92 -15.36
N THR A 151 1.55 8.17 -16.12
CA THR A 151 1.59 8.91 -17.39
C THR A 151 1.86 10.41 -17.20
N ARG A 152 1.63 10.95 -16.01
CA ARG A 152 1.91 12.36 -15.68
C ARG A 152 2.22 12.54 -14.20
N GLN A 153 2.91 13.63 -13.88
CA GLN A 153 2.98 14.14 -12.52
C GLN A 153 1.64 14.75 -12.15
N TYR A 154 1.17 14.50 -10.93
CA TYR A 154 -0.06 15.10 -10.43
C TYR A 154 -0.17 15.00 -8.92
N THR A 155 -1.01 15.84 -8.35
CA THR A 155 -1.36 15.80 -6.93
C THR A 155 -2.62 14.96 -6.74
N TYR A 156 -2.49 13.82 -6.08
CA TYR A 156 -3.60 12.99 -5.65
C TYR A 156 -4.15 13.47 -4.29
N PRO A 157 -5.43 13.85 -4.20
CA PRO A 157 -6.05 14.26 -2.95
C PRO A 157 -6.59 13.03 -2.21
N PHE A 158 -5.88 12.53 -1.19
CA PHE A 158 -6.46 11.53 -0.29
C PHE A 158 -7.66 12.11 0.44
N ASP A 159 -8.65 11.30 0.81
CA ASP A 159 -9.69 11.75 1.72
C ASP A 159 -9.05 12.19 3.05
N LYS A 160 -9.47 13.36 3.58
CA LYS A 160 -8.86 13.95 4.79
C LYS A 160 -9.08 13.06 6.02
N ASP A 161 -10.18 12.31 6.01
CA ASP A 161 -10.56 11.40 7.08
C ASP A 161 -9.71 10.12 7.07
N ILE A 162 -9.02 9.85 5.95
CA ILE A 162 -8.14 8.70 5.75
C ILE A 162 -6.68 9.16 5.90
N PHE A 163 -6.26 10.15 5.12
CA PHE A 163 -4.91 10.70 5.19
C PHE A 163 -4.95 12.23 5.05
N ASN A 164 -4.47 12.93 6.09
CA ASN A 164 -4.49 14.38 6.11
C ASN A 164 -3.32 15.00 5.32
N ALA A 165 -3.13 14.54 4.08
CA ALA A 165 -2.18 15.07 3.12
C ALA A 165 -2.69 14.84 1.70
N ASN A 166 -2.31 15.72 0.79
CA ASN A 166 -2.25 15.37 -0.62
C ASN A 166 -0.92 14.65 -0.89
N VAL A 167 -0.87 13.84 -1.92
CA VAL A 167 0.36 13.20 -2.38
C VAL A 167 0.66 13.68 -3.79
N LEU A 168 1.83 14.28 -3.97
CA LEU A 168 2.37 14.60 -5.29
C LEU A 168 3.09 13.38 -5.84
N ILE A 169 2.55 12.83 -6.91
CA ILE A 169 3.22 11.87 -7.78
C ILE A 169 4.15 12.66 -8.69
N GLN A 170 5.45 12.48 -8.52
CA GLN A 170 6.45 13.15 -9.36
C GLN A 170 7.44 12.19 -10.02
N GLY A 171 7.84 11.12 -9.32
CA GLY A 171 8.70 10.06 -9.84
C GLY A 171 10.05 10.47 -10.44
N GLN A 172 10.87 9.48 -10.74
CA GLN A 172 11.91 9.66 -11.77
C GLN A 172 11.24 9.62 -13.15
N GLU A 173 11.65 10.49 -14.06
CA GLU A 173 11.20 10.40 -15.44
C GLU A 173 11.74 9.13 -16.12
N VAL A 174 10.85 8.35 -16.72
CA VAL A 174 11.17 7.07 -17.33
C VAL A 174 10.49 6.95 -18.70
N THR A 175 11.08 6.15 -19.59
CA THR A 175 10.47 5.85 -20.89
C THR A 175 9.86 4.46 -20.87
N TYR A 176 8.58 4.36 -21.21
CA TYR A 176 7.91 3.08 -21.41
C TYR A 176 7.26 3.07 -22.80
N GLU A 177 6.78 1.92 -23.25
CA GLU A 177 6.12 1.80 -24.55
C GLU A 177 4.70 1.30 -24.32
N GLU A 178 3.76 1.96 -24.98
CA GLU A 178 2.36 1.55 -25.00
C GLU A 178 1.87 1.66 -26.45
N ASN A 179 1.28 0.58 -26.96
CA ASN A 179 0.78 0.49 -28.35
C ASN A 179 1.82 0.88 -29.40
N ASN A 180 3.05 0.37 -29.27
CA ASN A 180 4.20 0.65 -30.15
C ASN A 180 4.67 2.13 -30.17
N ASN A 181 4.19 2.94 -29.22
CA ASN A 181 4.61 4.32 -29.08
C ASN A 181 5.38 4.49 -27.78
N ARG A 182 6.58 5.07 -27.88
CA ARG A 182 7.35 5.47 -26.70
C ARG A 182 6.64 6.63 -26.00
N GLN A 183 6.44 6.47 -24.71
CA GLN A 183 5.81 7.42 -23.82
C GLN A 183 6.78 7.77 -22.70
N THR A 184 6.71 9.03 -22.25
CA THR A 184 7.36 9.45 -21.02
C THR A 184 6.40 9.25 -19.85
N GLY A 185 6.89 8.70 -18.75
CA GLY A 185 6.16 8.50 -17.52
C GLY A 185 7.01 8.80 -16.29
N TYR A 186 6.43 8.56 -15.13
CA TYR A 186 7.01 8.89 -13.83
C TYR A 186 6.97 7.67 -12.93
N LEU A 187 8.15 7.18 -12.54
CA LEU A 187 8.34 5.97 -11.76
C LEU A 187 8.23 6.25 -10.26
N VAL A 188 7.34 5.51 -9.61
CA VAL A 188 7.21 5.42 -8.15
C VAL A 188 7.57 4.00 -7.74
N THR A 189 8.34 3.85 -6.68
CA THR A 189 8.77 2.54 -6.19
C THR A 189 8.49 2.38 -4.70
N THR A 190 8.32 1.14 -4.26
CA THR A 190 8.27 0.77 -2.84
C THR A 190 8.66 -0.69 -2.67
N ASP A 191 9.23 -1.01 -1.52
CA ASP A 191 9.59 -2.35 -1.12
C ASP A 191 8.55 -2.88 -0.15
N VAL A 192 8.05 -4.08 -0.39
CA VAL A 192 7.08 -4.74 0.49
C VAL A 192 7.76 -5.81 1.31
N TYR A 193 7.60 -5.71 2.62
CA TYR A 193 7.98 -6.73 3.58
C TYR A 193 6.72 -7.25 4.26
N GLU A 194 6.65 -8.55 4.48
CA GLU A 194 5.54 -9.18 5.16
C GLU A 194 6.06 -10.32 6.03
N ASN A 195 5.52 -10.38 7.24
CA ASN A 195 5.65 -11.54 8.11
C ASN A 195 4.35 -11.71 8.91
N ARG A 196 4.27 -12.75 9.74
CA ARG A 196 3.06 -13.13 10.50
C ARG A 196 2.44 -12.02 11.35
N LYS A 197 3.18 -10.94 11.68
CA LYS A 197 2.71 -9.88 12.59
C LYS A 197 2.61 -8.51 11.92
N ARG A 198 3.34 -8.28 10.81
CA ARG A 198 3.42 -6.95 10.18
C ARG A 198 3.49 -7.04 8.66
N VAL A 199 2.92 -6.02 8.01
CA VAL A 199 3.20 -5.68 6.61
C VAL A 199 3.84 -4.31 6.61
N LEU A 200 4.94 -4.15 5.88
CA LEU A 200 5.69 -2.90 5.79
C LEU A 200 5.94 -2.56 4.33
N TYR A 201 5.53 -1.36 3.94
CA TYR A 201 5.92 -0.69 2.71
C TYR A 201 7.01 0.31 3.07
N THR A 202 8.19 0.16 2.51
CA THR A 202 9.34 1.04 2.79
C THR A 202 10.05 1.42 1.50
N ASN A 203 11.12 2.20 1.61
CA ASN A 203 11.91 2.71 0.48
C ASN A 203 11.01 3.35 -0.57
N ILE A 204 9.98 4.08 -0.13
CA ILE A 204 9.02 4.72 -1.03
C ILE A 204 9.72 5.87 -1.75
N GLN A 205 9.77 5.80 -3.08
CA GLN A 205 10.38 6.84 -3.92
C GLN A 205 9.39 7.35 -4.97
N GLY A 206 9.57 8.60 -5.41
CA GLY A 206 8.73 9.22 -6.43
C GLY A 206 7.41 9.83 -5.92
N ILE A 207 7.14 9.71 -4.62
CA ILE A 207 5.99 10.30 -3.92
C ILE A 207 6.48 11.40 -2.97
N LEU A 208 5.82 12.56 -3.00
CA LEU A 208 5.99 13.62 -2.00
C LEU A 208 4.67 13.92 -1.28
N GLY A 209 4.67 13.86 0.05
CA GLY A 209 3.56 14.32 0.88
C GLY A 209 3.45 15.84 0.90
N GLN A 210 2.25 16.36 0.68
CA GLN A 210 1.88 17.76 0.82
C GLN A 210 0.76 17.88 1.87
N LYS A 211 1.08 18.32 3.09
CA LYS A 211 0.08 18.46 4.15
C LYS A 211 -0.95 19.55 3.80
N ARG A 212 -2.15 19.46 4.37
CA ARG A 212 -3.23 20.45 4.18
C ARG A 212 -3.20 21.52 5.27
N GLY A 213 -3.85 22.66 5.01
CA GLY A 213 -4.04 23.73 6.01
C GLY A 213 -2.76 24.54 6.30
N MET A 214 -2.67 25.08 7.52
CA MET A 214 -1.57 25.97 7.95
C MET A 214 -0.19 25.31 7.86
N LEU A 215 -0.10 24.01 8.14
CA LEU A 215 1.12 23.22 7.94
C LEU A 215 1.53 23.13 6.47
N GLY A 216 0.58 22.94 5.55
CA GLY A 216 0.84 22.98 4.11
C GLY A 216 1.31 24.36 3.63
N PHE A 217 0.74 25.43 4.18
CA PHE A 217 1.20 26.81 3.92
C PHE A 217 2.64 27.01 4.40
N LEU A 218 2.96 26.60 5.63
CA LEU A 218 4.32 26.69 6.18
C LEU A 218 5.31 25.82 5.40
N GLN A 219 4.93 24.60 4.98
CA GLN A 219 5.74 23.77 4.09
C GLN A 219 6.06 24.46 2.76
N LYS A 220 5.08 25.20 2.20
CA LYS A 220 5.23 25.92 0.93
C LYS A 220 6.08 27.19 1.07
N VAL A 221 5.98 27.90 2.20
CA VAL A 221 6.66 29.19 2.45
C VAL A 221 8.09 29.01 2.94
N PHE A 222 8.33 28.01 3.81
CA PHE A 222 9.62 27.88 4.49
C PHE A 222 10.60 26.92 3.81
N PHE A 223 10.26 26.19 2.74
CA PHE A 223 11.15 25.31 1.94
C PHE A 223 11.96 24.21 2.70
N PHE A 224 11.98 24.18 4.03
CA PHE A 224 12.90 23.35 4.84
C PHE A 224 12.29 22.05 5.40
N VAL A 225 11.00 21.80 5.17
CA VAL A 225 10.32 20.63 5.77
C VAL A 225 10.44 19.41 4.84
N PRO A 226 11.01 18.27 5.31
CA PRO A 226 11.07 17.03 4.55
C PRO A 226 9.69 16.65 4.02
N LYS A 227 9.62 16.38 2.71
CA LYS A 227 8.37 16.14 1.96
C LYS A 227 8.06 14.64 1.80
N THR A 228 8.75 13.75 2.47
CA THR A 228 8.73 12.32 2.12
C THR A 228 7.76 11.52 2.98
N LEU A 229 6.97 10.69 2.29
CA LEU A 229 6.35 9.50 2.86
C LEU A 229 7.46 8.45 2.89
N ASN A 230 7.90 8.01 4.06
CA ASN A 230 9.04 7.10 4.19
C ASN A 230 8.58 5.64 4.21
N GLY A 231 7.39 5.39 4.77
CA GLY A 231 6.82 4.04 4.81
C GLY A 231 5.38 3.99 5.29
N LEU A 232 4.79 2.81 5.13
CA LEU A 232 3.48 2.43 5.68
C LEU A 232 3.63 1.09 6.39
N GLU A 233 3.19 0.97 7.62
CA GLU A 233 3.23 -0.26 8.40
C GLU A 233 1.82 -0.64 8.84
N LEU A 234 1.41 -1.87 8.53
CA LEU A 234 0.23 -2.50 9.10
C LEU A 234 0.69 -3.42 10.23
N THR A 235 0.30 -3.11 11.46
CA THR A 235 0.66 -3.90 12.63
C THR A 235 -0.54 -3.99 13.56
N GLN A 236 -0.88 -5.22 13.98
CA GLN A 236 -2.01 -5.48 14.89
C GLN A 236 -3.36 -4.89 14.43
N GLY A 237 -3.58 -4.72 13.13
CA GLY A 237 -4.79 -4.13 12.56
C GLY A 237 -4.79 -2.61 12.45
N ASP A 238 -3.76 -1.93 12.97
CA ASP A 238 -3.56 -0.50 12.82
C ASP A 238 -2.72 -0.18 11.59
N LEU A 239 -2.92 1.01 11.01
CA LEU A 239 -2.04 1.56 9.99
C LEU A 239 -1.19 2.68 10.58
N ILE A 240 0.13 2.50 10.55
CA ILE A 240 1.12 3.51 10.90
C ILE A 240 1.69 4.07 9.60
N ILE A 241 1.61 5.37 9.43
CA ILE A 241 2.15 6.08 8.28
C ILE A 241 3.39 6.83 8.74
N ASP A 242 4.56 6.33 8.34
CA ASP A 242 5.84 7.01 8.56
C ASP A 242 5.99 8.12 7.52
N ALA A 243 5.87 9.33 8.02
CA ALA A 243 6.03 10.56 7.28
C ALA A 243 6.62 11.61 8.23
N PHE A 244 6.90 12.81 7.74
CA PHE A 244 7.42 13.91 8.57
C PHE A 244 6.67 14.11 9.92
N ILE A 245 5.36 13.88 9.94
CA ILE A 245 4.60 13.65 11.17
C ILE A 245 3.93 12.29 11.03
N ASN A 246 4.32 11.36 11.89
CA ASN A 246 3.74 10.03 11.95
C ASN A 246 2.24 10.13 12.24
N GLN A 247 1.46 9.37 11.49
CA GLN A 247 0.02 9.26 11.69
C GLN A 247 -0.32 7.80 11.94
N THR A 248 -1.07 7.53 12.99
CA THR A 248 -1.64 6.21 13.26
C THR A 248 -3.13 6.26 12.99
N ILE A 249 -3.64 5.27 12.27
CA ILE A 249 -5.07 5.02 12.10
C ILE A 249 -5.37 3.71 12.84
N GLU A 250 -5.96 3.86 14.01
CA GLU A 250 -6.35 2.72 14.85
C GLU A 250 -7.46 1.89 14.17
N ASN A 251 -7.41 0.57 14.36
CA ASN A 251 -8.38 -0.39 13.85
C ASN A 251 -8.56 -0.35 12.32
N PHE A 252 -7.57 0.14 11.57
CA PHE A 252 -7.62 0.30 10.13
C PHE A 252 -8.11 -0.96 9.38
N GLU A 253 -7.64 -2.16 9.74
CA GLU A 253 -8.07 -3.41 9.07
C GLU A 253 -9.44 -3.92 9.56
N HIS A 254 -9.94 -3.40 10.68
CA HIS A 254 -11.22 -3.77 11.28
C HIS A 254 -12.38 -2.90 10.81
N GLU A 255 -12.07 -1.68 10.37
CA GLU A 255 -13.05 -0.68 9.93
C GLU A 255 -13.55 -0.93 8.49
N PRO A 256 -14.86 -1.16 8.27
CA PRO A 256 -15.41 -1.48 6.95
C PRO A 256 -15.09 -0.46 5.86
N ARG A 257 -14.96 0.83 6.22
CA ARG A 257 -14.67 1.92 5.27
C ARG A 257 -13.29 1.83 4.61
N TYR A 258 -12.35 1.09 5.19
CA TYR A 258 -10.99 0.91 4.65
C TYR A 258 -10.80 -0.39 3.87
N ARG A 259 -11.82 -1.26 3.89
CA ARG A 259 -11.82 -2.53 3.18
C ARG A 259 -12.28 -2.34 1.74
N VAL A 260 -11.86 -3.27 0.88
CA VAL A 260 -12.45 -3.33 -0.45
C VAL A 260 -13.90 -3.77 -0.31
N THR A 261 -14.81 -3.05 -0.95
CA THR A 261 -16.25 -3.37 -0.94
C THR A 261 -16.82 -3.23 -2.34
N ARG A 262 -17.94 -3.92 -2.58
CA ARG A 262 -18.72 -3.82 -3.82
C ARG A 262 -19.92 -2.89 -3.60
N ARG A 263 -20.14 -1.96 -4.52
CA ARG A 263 -21.31 -1.07 -4.59
C ARG A 263 -22.51 -1.75 -5.22
#